data_AF-A0A928XW65-F1
#
_entry.id   AF-A0A928XW65-F1
#
_cell.length_a   1.000
_cell.length_b   1.000
_cell.length_c   1.000
_cell.angle_alpha   90.00
_cell.angle_beta   90.00
_cell.angle_gamma   90.00
#
_symmetry.space_group_name_H-M   'P 1'
#
loop_
_entity.id
_entity.type
_entity.pdbx_description
1 polymer ?
#
loop_
_entity_poly.entity_id
_entity_poly.type
_entity_poly.pdbx_seq_one_letter_code
_entity_poly.pdbx_strand_id
1 'polypeptide(L)'
;MIIKDTEIDPKYQNLWKRALVSADQKNWDYVVNLLLPIVKENLGFLDGRMLLRSAEGEKVNAGGKKFGLGGLSLGGGGGLFKSTKKEPAEQIAELEENVFQKDPFNQNANLQLYDLAMKLHFPELAAFALETLRLGHPENTKHMHKLAQHYMAHEQPEKAADVYKNIAKVDPRDMDALKGEKDAAAKTSILRQGWGSEGDFRKAMKDSGEAAKLEKLAKQGMTKEEMEQFLADTIAQYEQDQTNIIIVKRMADLYEKIGQLDNALMFYDYSLQLNPGDVAMQRKVEILRDKVLDMNMAQMEADIESNPDAPDIEDKRAQIAEIKRQRAGVLIAEAKGRVERNPTDKGLRYELGQAYFNADMYTEAIPELQQARSNPHIRTKAMLLLGRCFERKNMNDLASNVLNEASKELVVMDNTKKEILYELALVNEKMGRQEAYLDALKEIYNADYGYRDVAKRVESSYS
;
A
#
# COMPACT_ATOMS: atom_id res chain seq x y z
N MET A 1 20.51 -11.30 34.99
CA MET A 1 20.32 -12.61 35.67
C MET A 1 20.54 -13.80 34.72
N ILE A 2 20.96 -13.56 33.46
CA ILE A 2 21.28 -14.63 32.51
C ILE A 2 22.63 -15.23 32.88
N ILE A 3 22.71 -16.55 32.89
CA ILE A 3 23.91 -17.33 33.19
C ILE A 3 24.32 -18.05 31.91
N LYS A 4 25.59 -17.94 31.51
CA LYS A 4 26.18 -18.67 30.39
C LYS A 4 26.64 -20.07 30.81
N ASP A 5 26.84 -20.94 29.83
CA ASP A 5 27.34 -22.30 30.04
C ASP A 5 28.73 -22.33 30.72
N THR A 6 29.55 -21.30 30.55
CA THR A 6 30.84 -21.17 31.24
C THR A 6 30.73 -20.75 32.70
N GLU A 7 29.56 -20.27 33.13
CA GLU A 7 29.32 -19.67 34.45
C GLU A 7 28.60 -20.62 35.43
N ILE A 8 28.04 -21.73 34.94
CA ILE A 8 27.49 -22.79 35.79
C ILE A 8 28.60 -23.63 36.44
N ASP A 9 28.31 -24.26 37.59
CA ASP A 9 29.22 -25.16 38.31
C ASP A 9 29.86 -26.19 37.35
N PRO A 10 31.18 -26.44 37.42
CA PRO A 10 31.87 -27.43 36.58
C PRO A 10 31.19 -28.81 36.49
N LYS A 11 30.50 -29.25 37.56
CA LYS A 11 29.72 -30.49 37.55
C LYS A 11 28.57 -30.44 36.53
N TYR A 12 27.92 -29.28 36.40
CA TYR A 12 26.85 -29.03 35.45
C TYR A 12 27.36 -28.72 34.04
N GLN A 13 28.54 -28.13 33.88
CA GLN A 13 29.15 -27.93 32.55
C GLN A 13 29.36 -29.26 31.81
N ASN A 14 29.81 -30.29 32.54
CA ASN A 14 29.97 -31.63 31.97
C ASN A 14 28.62 -32.27 31.61
N LEU A 15 27.58 -32.06 32.44
CA LEU A 15 26.22 -32.53 32.13
C LEU A 15 25.64 -31.81 30.91
N TRP A 16 25.85 -30.49 30.80
CA TRP A 16 25.44 -29.68 29.66
C TRP A 16 26.05 -30.17 28.34
N LYS A 17 27.37 -30.38 28.30
CA LYS A 17 28.06 -30.93 27.11
C LYS A 17 27.50 -32.29 26.69
N ARG A 18 27.22 -33.17 27.66
CA ARG A 18 26.60 -34.47 27.38
C ARG A 18 25.16 -34.34 26.88
N ALA A 19 24.41 -33.37 27.42
CA ALA A 19 23.05 -33.09 26.98
C ALA A 19 23.02 -32.63 25.52
N LEU A 20 23.93 -31.75 25.11
CA LEU A 20 24.08 -31.32 23.71
C LEU A 20 24.35 -32.50 22.78
N VAL A 21 25.34 -33.34 23.10
CA VAL A 21 25.65 -34.55 22.30
C VAL A 21 24.45 -35.52 22.25
N SER A 22 23.73 -35.66 23.36
CA SER A 22 22.55 -36.54 23.43
C SER A 22 21.36 -35.98 22.64
N ALA A 23 21.23 -34.66 22.56
CA ALA A 23 20.23 -33.98 21.74
C ALA A 23 20.51 -34.19 20.24
N ASP A 24 21.78 -34.14 19.81
CA ASP A 24 22.17 -34.47 18.43
C ASP A 24 21.82 -35.91 18.06
N GLN A 25 21.90 -36.82 19.05
CA GLN A 25 21.49 -38.22 18.93
C GLN A 25 19.98 -38.44 19.09
N LYS A 26 19.19 -37.38 19.32
CA LYS A 26 17.75 -37.41 19.57
C LYS A 26 17.34 -38.29 20.77
N ASN A 27 18.24 -38.45 21.75
CA ASN A 27 17.95 -39.20 22.97
C ASN A 27 17.27 -38.29 24.01
N TRP A 28 16.02 -37.93 23.74
CA TRP A 28 15.30 -36.88 24.48
C TRP A 28 15.08 -37.20 25.96
N ASP A 29 14.81 -38.46 26.32
CA ASP A 29 14.69 -38.89 27.72
C ASP A 29 15.98 -38.63 28.51
N TYR A 30 17.12 -38.93 27.90
CA TYR A 30 18.40 -38.69 28.55
C TYR A 30 18.74 -37.20 28.63
N VAL A 31 18.40 -36.42 27.59
CA VAL A 31 18.53 -34.96 27.60
C VAL A 31 17.75 -34.34 28.77
N VAL A 32 16.47 -34.74 28.97
CA VAL A 32 15.65 -34.26 30.10
C VAL A 32 16.31 -34.57 31.44
N ASN A 33 16.77 -35.82 31.63
CA ASN A 33 17.43 -36.25 32.87
C ASN A 33 18.73 -35.47 33.16
N LEU A 34 19.48 -35.10 32.12
CA LEU A 34 20.73 -34.35 32.25
C LEU A 34 20.48 -32.87 32.55
N LEU A 35 19.45 -32.26 31.96
CA LEU A 35 19.19 -30.81 32.05
C LEU A 35 18.36 -30.41 33.27
N LEU A 36 17.45 -31.27 33.75
CA LEU A 36 16.55 -30.94 34.86
C LEU A 36 17.31 -30.51 36.14
N PRO A 37 18.38 -31.19 36.59
CA PRO A 37 19.16 -30.74 37.74
C PRO A 37 19.83 -29.38 37.52
N ILE A 38 20.26 -29.09 36.28
CA ILE A 38 20.96 -27.85 35.94
C ILE A 38 19.99 -26.68 36.07
N VAL A 39 18.80 -26.77 35.47
CA VAL A 39 17.84 -25.66 35.45
C VAL A 39 17.16 -25.47 36.80
N LYS A 40 17.02 -26.51 37.62
CA LYS A 40 16.49 -26.35 38.99
C LYS A 40 17.45 -25.53 39.87
N GLU A 41 18.75 -25.77 39.73
CA GLU A 41 19.78 -25.05 40.50
C GLU A 41 20.09 -23.66 39.91
N ASN A 42 20.06 -23.53 38.59
CA ASN A 42 20.47 -22.31 37.89
C ASN A 42 19.25 -21.65 37.23
N LEU A 43 18.61 -20.72 37.96
CA LEU A 43 17.45 -19.98 37.45
C LEU A 43 17.73 -19.32 36.09
N GLY A 44 18.91 -18.69 36.00
CA GLY A 44 19.37 -17.88 34.87
C GLY A 44 19.86 -18.64 33.63
N PHE A 45 19.97 -19.97 33.69
CA PHE A 45 20.52 -20.76 32.58
C PHE A 45 19.45 -21.05 31.53
N LEU A 46 19.12 -20.02 30.73
CA LEU A 46 18.04 -20.06 29.74
C LEU A 46 18.30 -21.02 28.59
N ASP A 47 19.55 -21.14 28.12
CA ASP A 47 19.90 -22.08 27.04
C ASP A 47 19.58 -23.53 27.44
N GLY A 48 19.88 -23.90 28.69
CA GLY A 48 19.49 -25.18 29.26
C GLY A 48 17.98 -25.37 29.35
N ARG A 49 17.24 -24.33 29.75
CA ARG A 49 15.76 -24.37 29.81
C ARG A 49 15.13 -24.51 28.43
N MET A 50 15.64 -23.80 27.44
CA MET A 50 15.17 -23.90 26.05
C MET A 50 15.38 -25.31 25.49
N LEU A 51 16.58 -25.89 25.69
CA LEU A 51 16.85 -27.25 25.24
C LEU A 51 16.01 -28.28 26.03
N LEU A 52 15.86 -28.10 27.34
CA LEU A 52 15.01 -28.95 28.17
C LEU A 52 13.57 -28.92 27.63
N ARG A 53 13.00 -27.74 27.42
CA ARG A 53 11.62 -27.60 26.94
C ARG A 53 11.42 -28.23 25.56
N SER A 54 12.39 -28.09 24.67
CA SER A 54 12.38 -28.79 23.38
C SER A 54 12.37 -30.31 23.56
N ALA A 55 13.24 -30.85 24.42
CA ALA A 55 13.33 -32.28 24.67
C ALA A 55 12.07 -32.85 25.34
N GLU A 56 11.48 -32.13 26.30
CA GLU A 56 10.20 -32.50 26.92
C GLU A 56 9.06 -32.53 25.88
N GLY A 57 9.03 -31.54 24.97
CA GLY A 57 8.07 -31.49 23.86
C GLY A 57 8.21 -32.68 22.89
N GLU A 58 9.44 -33.00 22.48
CA GLU A 58 9.74 -34.15 21.63
C GLU A 58 9.34 -35.47 22.30
N LYS A 59 9.61 -35.62 23.60
CA LYS A 59 9.22 -36.79 24.40
C LYS A 59 7.69 -36.97 24.45
N VAL A 60 6.95 -35.90 24.69
CA VAL A 60 5.48 -35.96 24.72
C VAL A 60 4.90 -36.28 23.34
N ASN A 61 5.47 -35.73 22.27
CA ASN A 61 5.03 -36.00 20.89
C ASN A 61 5.37 -37.43 20.43
N ALA A 62 6.53 -37.97 20.78
CA ALA A 62 6.93 -39.35 20.50
C ALA A 62 6.06 -40.39 21.24
N GLY A 63 5.43 -40.00 22.35
CA GLY A 63 4.51 -40.83 23.14
C GLY A 63 3.11 -41.04 22.56
N GLY A 64 2.82 -40.54 21.35
CA GLY A 64 1.62 -40.93 20.58
C GLY A 64 0.28 -40.33 21.01
N LYS A 65 0.23 -39.35 21.93
CA LYS A 65 -1.03 -38.65 22.24
C LYS A 65 -1.21 -37.42 21.35
N LYS A 66 -1.95 -37.61 20.26
CA LYS A 66 -2.55 -36.53 19.45
C LYS A 66 -3.31 -35.57 20.36
N PHE A 67 -3.11 -34.26 20.15
CA PHE A 67 -3.87 -33.18 20.76
C PHE A 67 -5.36 -33.37 20.48
N GLY A 68 -6.08 -33.87 21.50
CA GLY A 68 -7.52 -34.06 21.49
C GLY A 68 -8.17 -33.04 22.42
N LEU A 69 -8.94 -32.13 21.83
CA LEU A 69 -9.94 -31.34 22.53
C LEU A 69 -10.97 -32.32 23.13
N GLY A 70 -11.05 -32.37 24.47
CA GLY A 70 -12.11 -33.09 25.18
C GLY A 70 -11.64 -33.83 26.43
N GLY A 71 -11.91 -33.27 27.60
CA GLY A 71 -11.65 -33.98 28.86
C GLY A 71 -11.91 -33.15 30.11
N LEU A 72 -13.17 -32.80 30.36
CA LEU A 72 -13.65 -32.54 31.72
C LEU A 72 -13.25 -33.71 32.62
N SER A 73 -12.33 -33.49 33.56
CA SER A 73 -12.22 -34.29 34.77
C SER A 73 -12.42 -33.36 35.96
N LEU A 74 -13.68 -33.29 36.38
CA LEU A 74 -14.10 -32.84 37.68
C LEU A 74 -14.07 -34.08 38.57
N GLY A 75 -13.19 -34.12 39.57
CA GLY A 75 -13.12 -35.28 40.47
C GLY A 75 -11.94 -35.31 41.44
N GLY A 76 -12.07 -34.58 42.56
CA GLY A 76 -11.79 -35.12 43.91
C GLY A 76 -10.32 -35.24 44.35
N GLY A 77 -9.93 -34.41 45.31
CA GLY A 77 -8.69 -34.61 46.05
C GLY A 77 -8.38 -33.49 47.05
N GLY A 78 -9.32 -33.21 47.97
CA GLY A 78 -9.06 -32.35 49.11
C GLY A 78 -7.91 -32.89 49.94
N GLY A 79 -6.78 -32.18 49.88
CA GLY A 79 -5.61 -32.40 50.72
C GLY A 79 -5.07 -31.04 51.13
N LEU A 80 -5.20 -30.72 52.41
CA LEU A 80 -4.68 -29.51 53.02
C LEU A 80 -3.17 -29.39 52.76
N PHE A 81 -2.77 -28.57 51.79
CA PHE A 81 -1.40 -28.09 51.72
C PHE A 81 -1.29 -26.81 52.56
N LYS A 82 -0.63 -26.97 53.71
CA LYS A 82 -0.09 -25.86 54.51
C LYS A 82 0.56 -24.83 53.57
N SER A 83 0.05 -23.61 53.62
CA SER A 83 0.66 -22.43 53.02
C SER A 83 1.98 -22.12 53.74
N THR A 84 3.03 -22.87 53.44
CA THR A 84 4.39 -22.32 53.47
C THR A 84 4.50 -21.48 52.21
N LYS A 85 4.76 -20.17 52.34
CA LYS A 85 5.07 -19.31 51.20
C LYS A 85 6.41 -19.79 50.63
N LYS A 86 6.38 -20.80 49.76
CA LYS A 86 7.58 -21.26 49.05
C LYS A 86 8.15 -20.09 48.27
N GLU A 87 9.47 -19.97 48.27
CA GLU A 87 10.12 -18.92 47.50
C GLU A 87 9.83 -19.10 46.00
N PRO A 88 9.73 -18.02 45.20
CA PRO A 88 9.38 -18.13 43.79
C PRO A 88 10.29 -19.09 43.00
N ALA A 89 11.59 -19.17 43.34
CA ALA A 89 12.54 -20.09 42.72
C ALA A 89 12.20 -21.57 42.99
N GLU A 90 11.77 -21.91 44.21
CA GLU A 90 11.34 -23.27 44.56
C GLU A 90 10.09 -23.67 43.78
N GLN A 91 9.13 -22.73 43.64
CA GLN A 91 7.93 -22.97 42.85
C GLN A 91 8.27 -23.20 41.37
N ILE A 92 9.23 -22.46 40.81
CA ILE A 92 9.71 -22.67 39.43
C ILE A 92 10.34 -24.06 39.29
N ALA A 93 11.20 -24.47 40.25
CA ALA A 93 11.80 -25.80 40.24
C ALA A 93 10.75 -26.93 40.32
N GLU A 94 9.66 -26.73 41.08
CA GLU A 94 8.53 -27.66 41.14
C GLU A 94 7.76 -27.76 39.84
N LEU A 95 7.60 -26.65 39.10
CA LEU A 95 6.98 -26.67 37.78
C LEU A 95 7.81 -27.47 36.77
N GLU A 96 9.13 -27.26 36.73
CA GLU A 96 10.04 -28.03 35.86
C GLU A 96 9.99 -29.53 36.18
N GLU A 97 10.03 -29.88 37.46
CA GLU A 97 10.07 -31.30 37.85
C GLU A 97 8.72 -32.01 37.69
N ASN A 98 7.61 -31.38 38.08
CA ASN A 98 6.34 -32.10 38.26
C ASN A 98 5.32 -31.86 37.14
N VAL A 99 5.45 -30.77 36.40
CA VAL A 99 4.47 -30.34 35.40
C VAL A 99 5.05 -30.43 33.99
N PHE A 100 6.15 -29.72 33.73
CA PHE A 100 6.63 -29.53 32.36
C PHE A 100 7.19 -30.79 31.71
N GLN A 101 7.76 -31.72 32.48
CA GLN A 101 8.11 -33.05 31.98
C GLN A 101 6.91 -33.86 31.42
N LYS A 102 5.69 -33.57 31.88
CA LYS A 102 4.46 -34.28 31.46
C LYS A 102 3.66 -33.51 30.42
N ASP A 103 3.54 -32.20 30.63
CA ASP A 103 2.83 -31.28 29.75
C ASP A 103 3.62 -29.95 29.66
N PRO A 104 4.61 -29.89 28.74
CA PRO A 104 5.49 -28.74 28.60
C PRO A 104 4.74 -27.49 28.10
N PHE A 105 3.58 -27.69 27.47
CA PHE A 105 2.76 -26.63 26.90
C PHE A 105 1.53 -26.31 27.74
N ASN A 106 1.49 -26.76 29.00
CA ASN A 106 0.39 -26.51 29.91
C ASN A 106 0.16 -25.00 30.09
N GLN A 107 -1.06 -24.54 29.81
CA GLN A 107 -1.33 -23.10 29.78
C GLN A 107 -1.20 -22.44 31.15
N ASN A 108 -1.78 -23.06 32.18
CA ASN A 108 -1.78 -22.52 33.54
C ASN A 108 -0.36 -22.51 34.13
N ALA A 109 0.41 -23.57 33.89
CA ALA A 109 1.78 -23.67 34.41
C ALA A 109 2.73 -22.65 33.78
N ASN A 110 2.63 -22.41 32.48
CA ASN A 110 3.45 -21.40 31.81
C ASN A 110 3.02 -19.97 32.19
N LEU A 111 1.73 -19.71 32.42
CA LEU A 111 1.27 -18.43 32.98
C LEU A 111 1.77 -18.22 34.43
N GLN A 112 1.77 -19.28 35.25
CA GLN A 112 2.36 -19.23 36.59
C GLN A 112 3.87 -18.97 36.54
N LEU A 113 4.60 -19.64 35.63
CA LEU A 113 6.03 -19.39 35.41
C LEU A 113 6.28 -17.93 35.02
N TYR A 114 5.47 -17.36 34.11
CA TYR A 114 5.53 -15.95 33.76
C TYR A 114 5.35 -15.04 34.98
N ASP A 115 4.31 -15.25 35.79
CA ASP A 115 4.03 -14.40 36.96
C ASP A 115 5.14 -14.52 38.03
N LEU A 116 5.70 -15.71 38.23
CA LEU A 116 6.84 -15.94 39.13
C LEU A 116 8.11 -15.25 38.61
N ALA A 117 8.39 -15.33 37.31
CA ALA A 117 9.53 -14.66 36.69
C ALA A 117 9.41 -13.12 36.79
N MET A 118 8.21 -12.57 36.60
CA MET A 118 7.95 -11.14 36.78
C MET A 118 8.15 -10.69 38.23
N LYS A 119 7.74 -11.50 39.23
CA LYS A 119 8.02 -11.23 40.65
C LYS A 119 9.51 -11.25 40.99
N LEU A 120 10.28 -12.06 40.28
CA LEU A 120 11.74 -12.13 40.41
C LEU A 120 12.46 -11.05 39.59
N HIS A 121 11.73 -10.15 38.92
CA HIS A 121 12.29 -9.16 37.99
C HIS A 121 13.18 -9.79 36.91
N PHE A 122 12.78 -10.98 36.42
CA PHE A 122 13.51 -11.72 35.40
C PHE A 122 12.72 -11.78 34.08
N PRO A 123 12.73 -10.69 33.29
CA PRO A 123 11.86 -10.56 32.11
C PRO A 123 12.19 -11.55 30.98
N GLU A 124 13.42 -12.05 30.90
CA GLU A 124 13.79 -13.05 29.89
C GLU A 124 13.19 -14.43 30.18
N LEU A 125 13.09 -14.81 31.46
CA LEU A 125 12.39 -16.03 31.86
C LEU A 125 10.87 -15.90 31.67
N ALA A 126 10.33 -14.71 31.91
CA ALA A 126 8.94 -14.41 31.61
C ALA A 126 8.64 -14.52 30.10
N ALA A 127 9.53 -13.98 29.25
CA ALA A 127 9.42 -14.12 27.80
C ALA A 127 9.48 -15.59 27.36
N PHE A 128 10.41 -16.38 27.93
CA PHE A 128 10.51 -17.82 27.68
C PHE A 128 9.21 -18.58 27.96
N ALA A 129 8.53 -18.25 29.07
CA ALA A 129 7.26 -18.89 29.43
C ALA A 129 6.14 -18.58 28.42
N LEU A 130 6.06 -17.33 27.95
CA LEU A 130 5.08 -16.92 26.94
C LEU A 130 5.42 -17.46 25.53
N GLU A 131 6.69 -17.55 25.16
CA GLU A 131 7.12 -18.22 23.93
C GLU A 131 6.77 -19.70 23.94
N THR A 132 6.95 -20.38 25.07
CA THR A 132 6.54 -21.78 25.25
C THR A 132 5.04 -21.95 25.04
N LEU A 133 4.22 -21.04 25.56
CA LEU A 133 2.78 -21.01 25.31
C LEU A 133 2.43 -20.86 23.82
N ARG A 134 3.13 -19.94 23.14
CA ARG A 134 2.92 -19.70 21.70
C ARG A 134 3.26 -20.92 20.86
N LEU A 135 4.32 -21.65 21.22
CA LEU A 135 4.71 -22.89 20.52
C LEU A 135 3.67 -24.00 20.66
N GLY A 136 3.11 -24.17 21.86
CA GLY A 136 2.10 -25.22 22.11
C GLY A 136 0.69 -24.87 21.65
N HIS A 137 0.35 -23.57 21.57
CA HIS A 137 -0.98 -23.08 21.20
C HIS A 137 -0.87 -21.95 20.16
N PRO A 138 -0.42 -22.26 18.92
CA PRO A 138 -0.09 -21.27 17.90
C PRO A 138 -1.29 -20.50 17.33
N GLU A 139 -2.52 -20.87 17.67
CA GLU A 139 -3.74 -20.14 17.26
C GLU A 139 -4.31 -19.27 18.39
N ASN A 140 -3.75 -19.32 19.61
CA ASN A 140 -4.23 -18.55 20.74
C ASN A 140 -3.70 -17.10 20.71
N THR A 141 -4.42 -16.23 20.00
CA THR A 141 -4.07 -14.81 19.82
C THR A 141 -3.98 -14.05 21.14
N LYS A 142 -4.78 -14.40 22.16
CA LYS A 142 -4.73 -13.78 23.49
C LYS A 142 -3.36 -13.92 24.15
N HIS A 143 -2.75 -15.10 24.06
CA HIS A 143 -1.42 -15.34 24.63
C HIS A 143 -0.32 -14.68 23.80
N MET A 144 -0.48 -14.62 22.48
CA MET A 144 0.43 -13.89 21.61
C MET A 144 0.42 -12.38 21.89
N HIS A 145 -0.75 -11.78 22.13
CA HIS A 145 -0.84 -10.38 22.55
C HIS A 145 -0.07 -10.12 23.85
N LYS A 146 -0.21 -11.00 24.85
CA LYS A 146 0.54 -10.89 26.10
C LYS A 146 2.05 -10.95 25.85
N LEU A 147 2.52 -11.83 24.95
CA LEU A 147 3.92 -11.94 24.55
C LEU A 147 4.44 -10.69 23.83
N ALA A 148 3.69 -10.17 22.85
CA ALA A 148 4.07 -8.98 22.12
C ALA A 148 4.14 -7.74 23.03
N GLN A 149 3.17 -7.59 23.93
CA GLN A 149 3.16 -6.53 24.94
C GLN A 149 4.34 -6.65 25.92
N HIS A 150 4.66 -7.87 26.35
CA HIS A 150 5.86 -8.13 27.17
C HIS A 150 7.13 -7.67 26.46
N TYR A 151 7.31 -8.03 25.20
CA TYR A 151 8.47 -7.58 24.41
C TYR A 151 8.52 -6.06 24.22
N MET A 152 7.38 -5.41 24.00
CA MET A 152 7.31 -3.94 23.89
C MET A 152 7.70 -3.24 25.20
N ALA A 153 7.25 -3.78 26.34
CA ALA A 153 7.53 -3.26 27.67
C ALA A 153 9.01 -3.41 28.08
N HIS A 154 9.70 -4.41 27.51
CA HIS A 154 11.11 -4.69 27.78
C HIS A 154 12.05 -4.36 26.61
N GLU A 155 11.68 -3.33 25.83
CA GLU A 155 12.51 -2.73 24.77
C GLU A 155 13.03 -3.73 23.71
N GLN A 156 12.25 -4.77 23.43
CA GLN A 156 12.53 -5.75 22.38
C GLN A 156 11.50 -5.64 21.23
N PRO A 157 11.39 -4.47 20.57
CA PRO A 157 10.34 -4.24 19.58
C PRO A 157 10.45 -5.12 18.34
N GLU A 158 11.65 -5.63 18.01
CA GLU A 158 11.81 -6.51 16.84
C GLU A 158 11.05 -7.81 17.04
N LYS A 159 11.21 -8.43 18.22
CA LYS A 159 10.50 -9.65 18.60
C LYS A 159 8.99 -9.40 18.74
N ALA A 160 8.60 -8.23 19.26
CA ALA A 160 7.19 -7.86 19.34
C ALA A 160 6.54 -7.76 17.95
N ALA A 161 7.22 -7.15 16.97
CA ALA A 161 6.72 -7.03 15.61
C ALA A 161 6.48 -8.41 14.97
N ASP A 162 7.39 -9.36 15.17
CA ASP A 162 7.23 -10.72 14.66
C ASP A 162 6.05 -11.46 15.31
N VAL A 163 5.80 -11.25 16.60
CA VAL A 163 4.64 -11.82 17.29
C VAL A 163 3.33 -11.20 16.78
N TYR A 164 3.27 -9.88 16.60
CA TYR A 164 2.09 -9.21 16.03
C TYR A 164 1.79 -9.67 14.60
N LYS A 165 2.81 -9.88 13.76
CA LYS A 165 2.66 -10.50 12.44
C LYS A 165 2.04 -11.89 12.51
N ASN A 166 2.42 -12.69 13.51
CA ASN A 166 1.85 -14.01 13.69
C ASN A 166 0.38 -13.94 14.14
N ILE A 167 0.00 -12.96 14.96
CA ILE A 167 -1.40 -12.71 15.30
C ILE A 167 -2.20 -12.34 14.05
N ALA A 168 -1.69 -11.42 13.22
CA ALA A 168 -2.37 -11.00 11.99
C ALA A 168 -2.53 -12.14 10.96
N LYS A 169 -1.70 -13.20 11.02
CA LYS A 169 -1.90 -14.42 10.22
C LYS A 169 -3.05 -15.30 10.73
N VAL A 170 -3.28 -15.35 12.04
CA VAL A 170 -4.36 -16.13 12.67
C VAL A 170 -5.68 -15.36 12.61
N ASP A 171 -5.66 -14.07 12.95
CA ASP A 171 -6.79 -13.16 12.87
C ASP A 171 -6.41 -11.87 12.12
N PRO A 172 -6.63 -11.81 10.80
CA PRO A 172 -6.34 -10.63 9.99
C PRO A 172 -7.17 -9.39 10.33
N ARG A 173 -8.21 -9.50 11.16
CA ARG A 173 -9.10 -8.40 11.57
C ARG A 173 -8.75 -7.86 12.95
N ASP A 174 -7.73 -8.41 13.61
CA ASP A 174 -7.25 -7.95 14.90
C ASP A 174 -6.57 -6.58 14.77
N MET A 175 -7.35 -5.53 15.01
CA MET A 175 -6.90 -4.14 14.88
C MET A 175 -5.78 -3.79 15.87
N ASP A 176 -5.77 -4.42 17.05
CA ASP A 176 -4.74 -4.21 18.06
C ASP A 176 -3.41 -4.80 17.58
N ALA A 177 -3.43 -5.94 16.91
CA ALA A 177 -2.24 -6.56 16.34
C ALA A 177 -1.69 -5.76 15.15
N LEU A 178 -2.56 -5.32 14.24
CA LEU A 178 -2.16 -4.50 13.08
C LEU A 178 -1.53 -3.15 13.51
N LYS A 179 -2.05 -2.55 14.58
CA LYS A 179 -1.46 -1.35 15.17
C LYS A 179 -0.15 -1.68 15.88
N GLY A 180 -0.14 -2.72 16.72
CA GLY A 180 1.02 -3.16 17.47
C GLY A 180 2.23 -3.50 16.57
N GLU A 181 1.99 -4.13 15.42
CA GLU A 181 3.04 -4.41 14.43
C GLU A 181 3.71 -3.12 13.94
N LYS A 182 2.92 -2.11 13.56
CA LYS A 182 3.42 -0.82 13.07
C LYS A 182 4.19 -0.08 14.16
N ASP A 183 3.65 -0.03 15.37
CA ASP A 183 4.28 0.63 16.52
C ASP A 183 5.61 -0.05 16.88
N ALA A 184 5.65 -1.39 16.86
CA ALA A 184 6.87 -2.17 17.11
C ALA A 184 7.89 -2.00 15.98
N ALA A 185 7.48 -1.98 14.72
CA ALA A 185 8.37 -1.72 13.58
C ALA A 185 9.00 -0.31 13.65
N ALA A 186 8.21 0.70 14.01
CA ALA A 186 8.69 2.06 14.23
C ALA A 186 9.73 2.11 15.36
N LYS A 187 9.44 1.50 16.51
CA LYS A 187 10.35 1.44 17.67
C LYS A 187 11.65 0.68 17.35
N THR A 188 11.58 -0.37 16.53
CA THR A 188 12.74 -1.12 16.02
C THR A 188 13.66 -0.23 15.19
N SER A 189 13.08 0.55 14.27
CA SER A 189 13.85 1.48 13.43
C SER A 189 14.60 2.53 14.26
N ILE A 190 13.98 3.04 15.32
CA ILE A 190 14.58 4.03 16.23
C ILE A 190 15.76 3.40 17.01
N LEU A 191 15.60 2.19 17.54
CA LEU A 191 16.65 1.50 18.31
C LEU A 191 17.86 1.11 17.45
N ARG A 192 17.66 0.66 16.22
CA ARG A 192 18.76 0.29 15.30
C ARG A 192 19.60 1.49 14.84
N GLN A 193 19.02 2.69 14.82
CA GLN A 193 19.77 3.92 14.50
C GLN A 193 20.67 4.40 15.65
N GLY A 194 20.59 3.78 16.84
CA GLY A 194 21.20 4.31 18.06
C GLY A 194 22.64 3.90 18.41
N TRP A 195 23.25 2.81 17.89
CA TRP A 195 24.51 2.31 18.47
C TRP A 195 25.43 1.52 17.49
N GLY A 196 26.71 1.93 17.36
CA GLY A 196 27.71 1.21 16.54
C GLY A 196 29.21 1.63 16.47
N SER A 197 29.92 1.86 17.60
CA SER A 197 31.40 1.66 17.81
C SER A 197 32.47 2.70 17.36
N GLU A 198 33.12 3.33 18.37
CA GLU A 198 34.42 4.06 18.54
C GLU A 198 35.27 4.64 17.38
N GLY A 199 35.25 4.10 16.16
CA GLY A 199 35.67 4.86 14.96
C GLY A 199 34.61 5.89 14.54
N ASP A 200 33.42 5.74 15.11
CA ASP A 200 32.21 6.49 14.78
C ASP A 200 32.15 7.87 15.45
N PHE A 201 32.96 8.26 16.43
CA PHE A 201 32.74 9.57 17.08
C PHE A 201 32.92 10.79 16.14
N ARG A 202 33.83 10.69 15.16
CA ARG A 202 33.97 11.71 14.09
C ARG A 202 32.92 11.56 12.98
N LYS A 203 32.38 10.35 12.78
CA LYS A 203 31.29 10.08 11.83
C LYS A 203 29.94 10.46 12.42
N ALA A 204 29.63 10.05 13.64
CA ALA A 204 28.53 10.46 14.52
C ALA A 204 28.45 11.97 14.80
N MET A 205 29.53 12.75 14.76
CA MET A 205 29.38 14.22 14.75
C MET A 205 28.85 14.74 13.39
N LYS A 206 29.17 14.04 12.30
CA LYS A 206 28.66 14.30 10.94
C LYS A 206 27.24 13.73 10.76
N ASP A 207 26.97 12.55 11.31
CA ASP A 207 25.72 11.79 11.29
C ASP A 207 24.73 12.22 12.38
N SER A 208 25.14 12.85 13.48
CA SER A 208 24.22 13.55 14.41
C SER A 208 23.55 14.71 13.67
N GLY A 209 24.31 15.39 12.80
CA GLY A 209 23.77 16.32 11.83
C GLY A 209 22.82 15.64 10.85
N GLU A 210 23.19 14.49 10.28
CA GLU A 210 22.39 13.76 9.28
C GLU A 210 21.14 13.07 9.83
N ALA A 211 21.18 12.53 11.05
CA ALA A 211 20.07 11.89 11.74
C ALA A 211 19.08 12.91 12.30
N ALA A 212 19.56 14.03 12.89
CA ALA A 212 18.68 15.15 13.21
C ALA A 212 18.04 15.74 11.94
N LYS A 213 18.80 15.75 10.84
CA LYS A 213 18.29 16.09 9.51
C LYS A 213 17.20 15.11 9.07
N LEU A 214 17.42 13.80 9.12
CA LEU A 214 16.46 12.76 8.74
C LEU A 214 15.20 12.73 9.62
N GLU A 215 15.35 13.01 10.92
CA GLU A 215 14.23 13.18 11.85
C GLU A 215 13.41 14.43 11.49
N LYS A 216 14.07 15.52 11.09
CA LYS A 216 13.40 16.74 10.57
C LYS A 216 12.71 16.48 9.23
N LEU A 217 13.27 15.64 8.35
CA LEU A 217 12.66 15.15 7.11
C LEU A 217 11.38 14.31 7.35
N ALA A 218 11.34 13.58 8.45
CA ALA A 218 10.19 12.77 8.86
C ALA A 218 9.06 13.59 9.53
N LYS A 219 9.37 14.79 10.04
CA LYS A 219 8.37 15.73 10.57
C LYS A 219 7.60 16.39 9.43
N GLN A 220 6.27 16.32 9.47
CA GLN A 220 5.42 17.10 8.57
C GLN A 220 5.50 18.59 8.98
N GLY A 221 6.15 19.43 8.17
CA GLY A 221 6.19 20.89 8.39
C GLY A 221 7.49 21.65 8.05
N MET A 222 8.41 21.09 7.25
CA MET A 222 9.62 21.83 6.82
C MET A 222 9.27 23.02 5.91
N THR A 223 10.06 24.09 5.99
CA THR A 223 9.97 25.21 5.01
C THR A 223 10.61 24.83 3.68
N LYS A 224 10.32 25.60 2.62
CA LYS A 224 10.90 25.36 1.29
C LYS A 224 12.42 25.47 1.29
N GLU A 225 12.96 26.49 1.97
CA GLU A 225 14.40 26.74 2.09
C GLU A 225 15.10 25.60 2.82
N GLU A 226 14.46 25.06 3.86
CA GLU A 226 14.98 23.87 4.54
C GLU A 226 15.00 22.68 3.57
N MET A 227 13.91 22.39 2.86
CA MET A 227 13.88 21.29 1.89
C MET A 227 14.95 21.43 0.80
N GLU A 228 15.24 22.64 0.33
CA GLU A 228 16.31 22.92 -0.65
C GLU A 228 17.71 22.67 -0.09
N GLN A 229 17.97 23.06 1.17
CA GLN A 229 19.25 22.77 1.82
C GLN A 229 19.48 21.26 1.98
N PHE A 230 18.42 20.54 2.36
CA PHE A 230 18.43 19.09 2.46
C PHE A 230 18.62 18.39 1.13
N LEU A 231 18.03 18.94 0.08
CA LEU A 231 18.21 18.46 -1.28
C LEU A 231 19.68 18.61 -1.70
N ALA A 232 20.33 19.75 -1.42
CA ALA A 232 21.75 19.94 -1.72
C ALA A 232 22.65 18.90 -1.02
N ASP A 233 22.39 18.61 0.25
CA ASP A 233 23.10 17.55 0.98
C ASP A 233 22.85 16.17 0.35
N THR A 234 21.60 15.90 -0.06
CA THR A 234 21.22 14.62 -0.70
C THR A 234 21.87 14.46 -2.08
N ILE A 235 22.02 15.54 -2.85
CA ILE A 235 22.75 15.55 -4.13
C ILE A 235 24.22 15.20 -3.90
N ALA A 236 24.87 15.78 -2.90
CA ALA A 236 26.26 15.44 -2.58
C ALA A 236 26.44 13.96 -2.20
N GLN A 237 25.43 13.34 -1.56
CA GLN A 237 25.42 11.89 -1.30
C GLN A 237 25.22 11.07 -2.58
N TYR A 238 24.32 11.51 -3.46
CA TYR A 238 24.08 10.88 -4.76
C TYR A 238 25.34 10.88 -5.64
N GLU A 239 26.14 11.95 -5.61
CA GLU A 239 27.41 12.02 -6.34
C GLU A 239 28.44 10.98 -5.87
N GLN A 240 28.37 10.52 -4.62
CA GLN A 240 29.26 9.47 -4.10
C GLN A 240 28.83 8.06 -4.53
N ASP A 241 27.52 7.83 -4.63
CA ASP A 241 26.96 6.56 -5.12
C ASP A 241 25.62 6.80 -5.82
N GLN A 242 25.68 6.85 -7.15
CA GLN A 242 24.51 7.08 -7.99
C GLN A 242 23.57 5.88 -8.06
N THR A 243 23.93 4.72 -7.51
CA THR A 243 23.09 3.51 -7.54
C THR A 243 22.38 3.24 -6.22
N ASN A 244 22.65 4.07 -5.20
CA ASN A 244 22.00 3.94 -3.91
C ASN A 244 20.51 4.33 -4.01
N ILE A 245 19.66 3.31 -4.10
CA ILE A 245 18.21 3.49 -4.27
C ILE A 245 17.56 4.32 -3.15
N ILE A 246 18.09 4.29 -1.93
CA ILE A 246 17.56 5.06 -0.80
C ILE A 246 17.78 6.55 -1.03
N ILE A 247 18.98 6.92 -1.51
CA ILE A 247 19.35 8.31 -1.80
C ILE A 247 18.56 8.82 -3.01
N VAL A 248 18.46 8.02 -4.07
CA VAL A 248 17.67 8.35 -5.27
C VAL A 248 16.20 8.61 -4.91
N LYS A 249 15.58 7.74 -4.10
CA LYS A 249 14.18 7.91 -3.66
C LYS A 249 14.01 9.16 -2.81
N ARG A 250 14.92 9.42 -1.85
CA ARG A 250 14.89 10.61 -1.00
C ARG A 250 14.99 11.89 -1.82
N MET A 251 15.87 11.90 -2.83
CA MET A 251 16.05 13.03 -3.72
C MET A 251 14.78 13.30 -4.53
N ALA A 252 14.15 12.25 -5.07
CA ALA A 252 12.87 12.36 -5.76
C ALA A 252 11.73 12.89 -4.85
N ASP A 253 11.62 12.38 -3.62
CA ASP A 253 10.63 12.87 -2.63
C ASP A 253 10.84 14.34 -2.27
N LEU A 254 12.10 14.79 -2.14
CA LEU A 254 12.45 16.19 -1.87
C LEU A 254 12.09 17.10 -3.05
N TYR A 255 12.45 16.72 -4.28
CA TYR A 255 12.06 17.46 -5.48
C TYR A 255 10.54 17.59 -5.60
N GLU A 256 9.80 16.51 -5.31
CA GLU A 256 8.33 16.51 -5.33
C GLU A 256 7.75 17.50 -4.31
N LYS A 257 8.25 17.48 -3.06
CA LYS A 257 7.78 18.39 -2.00
C LYS A 257 8.13 19.86 -2.27
N ILE A 258 9.25 20.14 -2.92
CA ILE A 258 9.65 21.51 -3.32
C ILE A 258 8.78 22.01 -4.50
N GLY A 259 8.15 21.09 -5.24
CA GLY A 259 7.35 21.38 -6.43
C GLY A 259 8.13 21.30 -7.74
N GLN A 260 9.37 20.81 -7.73
CA GLN A 260 10.18 20.57 -8.93
C GLN A 260 9.81 19.20 -9.53
N LEU A 261 8.63 19.12 -10.12
CA LEU A 261 8.02 17.85 -10.50
C LEU A 261 8.77 17.13 -11.64
N ASP A 262 9.38 17.84 -12.59
CA ASP A 262 10.20 17.23 -13.65
C ASP A 262 11.42 16.48 -13.08
N ASN A 263 12.14 17.11 -12.15
CA ASN A 263 13.27 16.50 -11.46
C ASN A 263 12.82 15.31 -10.60
N ALA A 264 11.70 15.45 -9.89
CA ALA A 264 11.12 14.37 -9.11
C ALA A 264 10.82 13.15 -9.99
N LEU A 265 10.15 13.36 -11.14
CA LEU A 265 9.82 12.30 -12.09
C LEU A 265 11.07 11.61 -12.62
N MET A 266 12.10 12.37 -13.02
CA MET A 266 13.38 11.83 -13.51
C MET A 266 14.01 10.86 -12.50
N PHE A 267 14.07 11.25 -11.22
CA PHE A 267 14.69 10.41 -10.19
C PHE A 267 13.80 9.25 -9.73
N TYR A 268 12.47 9.37 -9.78
CA TYR A 268 11.61 8.21 -9.58
C TYR A 268 11.72 7.21 -10.73
N ASP A 269 11.81 7.66 -11.98
CA ASP A 269 12.03 6.79 -13.14
C ASP A 269 13.37 6.05 -13.01
N TYR A 270 14.42 6.75 -12.61
CA TYR A 270 15.71 6.13 -12.34
C TYR A 270 15.65 5.14 -11.16
N SER A 271 14.88 5.46 -10.11
CA SER A 271 14.63 4.51 -9.01
C SER A 271 13.96 3.21 -9.49
N LEU A 272 13.02 3.31 -10.44
CA LEU A 272 12.39 2.15 -11.07
C LEU A 272 13.34 1.35 -11.96
N GLN A 273 14.31 1.99 -12.61
CA GLN A 273 15.35 1.27 -13.35
C GLN A 273 16.22 0.42 -12.42
N LEU A 274 16.55 0.94 -11.22
CA LEU A 274 17.31 0.22 -10.19
C LEU A 274 16.49 -0.90 -9.52
N ASN A 275 15.17 -0.74 -9.40
CA ASN A 275 14.27 -1.76 -8.87
C ASN A 275 12.94 -1.84 -9.65
N PRO A 276 12.90 -2.57 -10.78
CA PRO A 276 11.72 -2.66 -11.63
C PRO A 276 10.52 -3.37 -10.98
N GLY A 277 10.71 -4.08 -9.86
CA GLY A 277 9.66 -4.84 -9.18
C GLY A 277 8.77 -4.02 -8.24
N ASP A 278 9.05 -2.74 -8.05
CA ASP A 278 8.31 -1.87 -7.12
C ASP A 278 7.00 -1.34 -7.76
N VAL A 279 5.94 -2.17 -7.71
CA VAL A 279 4.62 -1.86 -8.30
C VAL A 279 4.00 -0.58 -7.70
N ALA A 280 4.22 -0.33 -6.41
CA ALA A 280 3.71 0.88 -5.76
C ALA A 280 4.40 2.14 -6.33
N MET A 281 5.72 2.06 -6.56
CA MET A 281 6.48 3.12 -7.19
C MET A 281 6.10 3.32 -8.66
N GLN A 282 5.88 2.24 -9.41
CA GLN A 282 5.41 2.31 -10.80
C GLN A 282 4.13 3.14 -10.91
N ARG A 283 3.14 2.83 -10.06
CA ARG A 283 1.88 3.58 -10.03
C ARG A 283 2.07 5.05 -9.65
N LYS A 284 2.95 5.36 -8.68
CA LYS A 284 3.26 6.74 -8.31
C LYS A 284 3.89 7.52 -9.47
N VAL A 285 4.82 6.88 -10.20
CA VAL A 285 5.48 7.46 -11.37
C VAL A 285 4.49 7.73 -12.49
N GLU A 286 3.56 6.82 -12.78
CA GLU A 286 2.52 7.05 -13.78
C GLU A 286 1.67 8.28 -13.46
N ILE A 287 1.20 8.38 -12.21
CA ILE A 287 0.40 9.53 -11.74
C ILE A 287 1.22 10.83 -11.83
N LEU A 288 2.48 10.81 -11.41
CA LEU A 288 3.34 11.98 -11.46
C LEU A 288 3.67 12.39 -12.90
N ARG A 289 3.89 11.42 -13.80
CA ARG A 289 4.12 11.66 -15.22
C ARG A 289 2.96 12.38 -15.87
N ASP A 290 1.73 11.96 -15.58
CA ASP A 290 0.55 12.65 -16.07
C ASP A 290 0.49 14.09 -15.56
N LYS A 291 0.76 14.30 -14.26
CA LYS A 291 0.78 15.64 -13.67
C LYS A 291 1.85 16.54 -14.29
N VAL A 292 3.04 16.02 -14.56
CA VAL A 292 4.14 16.75 -15.21
C VAL A 292 3.77 17.11 -16.64
N LEU A 293 3.18 16.18 -17.40
CA LEU A 293 2.68 16.46 -18.75
C LEU A 293 1.61 17.55 -18.76
N ASP A 294 0.67 17.54 -17.80
CA ASP A 294 -0.35 18.59 -17.68
C ASP A 294 0.26 19.96 -17.40
N MET A 295 1.21 20.02 -16.46
CA MET A 295 1.92 21.24 -16.12
C MET A 295 2.71 21.79 -17.32
N ASN A 296 3.41 20.92 -18.04
CA ASN A 296 4.21 21.30 -19.20
C ASN A 296 3.34 21.78 -20.35
N MET A 297 2.20 21.12 -20.62
CA MET A 297 1.22 21.61 -21.59
C MET A 297 0.66 22.99 -21.18
N ALA A 298 0.28 23.17 -19.91
CA ALA A 298 -0.25 24.45 -19.43
C ALA A 298 0.78 25.58 -19.54
N GLN A 299 2.05 25.31 -19.26
CA GLN A 299 3.13 26.28 -19.45
C GLN A 299 3.30 26.64 -20.92
N MET A 300 3.31 25.65 -21.83
CA MET A 300 3.39 25.91 -23.27
C MET A 300 2.17 26.71 -23.77
N GLU A 301 0.97 26.42 -23.29
CA GLU A 301 -0.26 27.15 -23.63
C GLU A 301 -0.18 28.61 -23.15
N ALA A 302 0.29 28.86 -21.91
CA ALA A 302 0.49 30.21 -21.37
C ALA A 302 1.59 30.99 -22.11
N ASP A 303 2.66 30.32 -22.52
CA ASP A 303 3.72 30.92 -23.34
C ASP A 303 3.19 31.38 -24.71
N ILE A 304 2.37 30.53 -25.36
CA ILE A 304 1.73 30.86 -26.64
C ILE A 304 0.78 32.06 -26.49
N GLU A 305 0.03 32.13 -25.39
CA GLU A 305 -0.90 33.23 -25.13
C GLU A 305 -0.16 34.54 -24.82
N SER A 306 0.91 34.49 -24.04
CA SER A 306 1.67 35.67 -23.61
C SER A 306 2.59 36.24 -24.69
N ASN A 307 3.05 35.42 -25.64
CA ASN A 307 3.86 35.88 -26.76
C ASN A 307 3.49 35.16 -28.07
N PRO A 308 2.38 35.56 -28.74
CA PRO A 308 1.86 34.90 -29.95
C PRO A 308 2.73 35.00 -31.21
N ASP A 309 3.85 35.73 -31.17
CA ASP A 309 4.77 35.91 -32.30
C ASP A 309 6.15 35.29 -32.04
N ALA A 310 6.31 34.50 -30.96
CA ALA A 310 7.56 33.83 -30.67
C ALA A 310 7.95 32.82 -31.76
N PRO A 311 9.25 32.72 -32.13
CA PRO A 311 9.70 31.88 -33.24
C PRO A 311 9.49 30.37 -33.01
N ASP A 312 9.28 29.95 -31.76
CA ASP A 312 9.11 28.55 -31.32
C ASP A 312 7.64 28.13 -31.11
N ILE A 313 6.65 28.97 -31.48
CA ILE A 313 5.22 28.66 -31.24
C ILE A 313 4.77 27.40 -31.95
N GLU A 314 5.11 27.25 -33.23
CA GLU A 314 4.64 26.10 -34.01
C GLU A 314 5.21 24.80 -33.44
N ASP A 315 6.44 24.84 -32.93
CA ASP A 315 7.04 23.70 -32.22
C ASP A 315 6.29 23.40 -30.91
N LYS A 316 5.93 24.41 -30.11
CA LYS A 316 5.12 24.23 -28.88
C LYS A 316 3.74 23.67 -29.20
N ARG A 317 3.06 24.19 -30.23
CA ARG A 317 1.76 23.68 -30.70
C ARG A 317 1.86 22.21 -31.13
N ALA A 318 2.90 21.87 -31.89
CA ALA A 318 3.15 20.49 -32.31
C ALA A 318 3.41 19.57 -31.11
N GLN A 319 4.17 20.02 -30.11
CA GLN A 319 4.42 19.25 -28.88
C GLN A 319 3.14 19.01 -28.08
N ILE A 320 2.32 20.03 -27.85
CA ILE A 320 1.02 19.89 -27.17
C ILE A 320 0.13 18.90 -27.93
N ALA A 321 0.06 19.02 -29.26
CA ALA A 321 -0.74 18.13 -30.09
C ALA A 321 -0.26 16.68 -29.99
N GLU A 322 1.06 16.45 -29.99
CA GLU A 322 1.64 15.11 -29.85
C GLU A 322 1.36 14.51 -28.46
N ILE A 323 1.47 15.29 -27.38
CA ILE A 323 1.14 14.84 -26.01
C ILE A 323 -0.35 14.43 -25.94
N LYS A 324 -1.25 15.28 -26.46
CA LYS A 324 -2.70 14.99 -26.51
C LYS A 324 -2.97 13.72 -27.31
N ARG A 325 -2.28 13.53 -28.44
CA ARG A 325 -2.39 12.34 -29.29
C ARG A 325 -1.93 11.07 -28.58
N GLN A 326 -0.79 11.10 -27.88
CA GLN A 326 -0.27 9.93 -27.16
C GLN A 326 -1.23 9.46 -26.06
N ARG A 327 -1.75 10.40 -25.27
CA ARG A 327 -2.74 10.10 -24.23
C ARG A 327 -4.03 9.55 -24.78
N ALA A 328 -4.54 10.17 -25.84
CA ALA A 328 -5.70 9.66 -26.55
C ALA A 328 -5.46 8.25 -27.09
N GLY A 329 -4.26 7.95 -27.59
CA GLY A 329 -3.85 6.63 -28.07
C GLY A 329 -4.02 5.51 -27.03
N VAL A 330 -3.70 5.76 -25.76
CA VAL A 330 -3.89 4.78 -24.67
C VAL A 330 -5.37 4.47 -24.46
N LEU A 331 -6.21 5.51 -24.35
CA LEU A 331 -7.66 5.36 -24.16
C LEU A 331 -8.31 4.65 -25.35
N ILE A 332 -7.88 5.00 -26.56
CA ILE A 332 -8.34 4.37 -27.80
C ILE A 332 -7.92 2.89 -27.82
N ALA A 333 -6.69 2.55 -27.45
CA ALA A 333 -6.21 1.18 -27.43
C ALA A 333 -7.02 0.31 -26.47
N GLU A 334 -7.35 0.83 -25.28
CA GLU A 334 -8.21 0.13 -24.31
C GLU A 334 -9.63 -0.08 -24.87
N ALA A 335 -10.25 0.99 -25.38
CA ALA A 335 -11.58 0.91 -25.98
C ALA A 335 -11.63 -0.05 -27.17
N LYS A 336 -10.59 -0.04 -28.00
CA LYS A 336 -10.43 -0.95 -29.14
C LYS A 336 -10.32 -2.40 -28.67
N GLY A 337 -9.50 -2.68 -27.66
CA GLY A 337 -9.39 -4.01 -27.08
C GLY A 337 -10.73 -4.54 -26.51
N ARG A 338 -11.57 -3.66 -25.95
CA ARG A 338 -12.93 -4.02 -25.50
C ARG A 338 -13.84 -4.38 -26.68
N VAL A 339 -13.81 -3.60 -27.76
CA VAL A 339 -14.57 -3.90 -28.99
C VAL A 339 -14.09 -5.20 -29.64
N GLU A 340 -12.78 -5.45 -29.69
CA GLU A 340 -12.22 -6.70 -30.24
C GLU A 340 -12.68 -7.95 -29.47
N ARG A 341 -12.81 -7.85 -28.15
CA ARG A 341 -13.32 -8.94 -27.30
C ARG A 341 -14.83 -9.17 -27.45
N ASN A 342 -15.60 -8.13 -27.78
CA ASN A 342 -17.04 -8.22 -28.00
C ASN A 342 -17.49 -7.37 -29.20
N PRO A 343 -17.25 -7.82 -30.45
CA PRO A 343 -17.47 -7.00 -31.64
C PRO A 343 -18.94 -6.68 -31.95
N THR A 344 -19.86 -7.44 -31.38
CA THR A 344 -21.31 -7.27 -31.57
C THR A 344 -21.91 -6.23 -30.63
N ASP A 345 -21.20 -5.84 -29.58
CA ASP A 345 -21.67 -4.86 -28.61
C ASP A 345 -21.60 -3.44 -29.19
N LYS A 346 -22.77 -2.89 -29.46
CA LYS A 346 -22.92 -1.54 -30.03
C LYS A 346 -22.60 -0.44 -29.01
N GLY A 347 -22.76 -0.71 -27.72
CA GLY A 347 -22.36 0.21 -26.65
C GLY A 347 -20.85 0.41 -26.63
N LEU A 348 -20.07 -0.68 -26.73
CA LEU A 348 -18.61 -0.59 -26.82
C LEU A 348 -18.15 0.14 -28.08
N ARG A 349 -18.84 -0.03 -29.21
CA ARG A 349 -18.54 0.74 -30.43
C ARG A 349 -18.82 2.23 -30.28
N TYR A 350 -19.87 2.60 -29.55
CA TYR A 350 -20.13 4.01 -29.21
C TYR A 350 -19.00 4.59 -28.36
N GLU A 351 -18.55 3.86 -27.33
CA GLU A 351 -17.43 4.30 -26.47
C GLU A 351 -16.13 4.45 -27.26
N LEU A 352 -15.82 3.52 -28.17
CA LEU A 352 -14.66 3.63 -29.06
C LEU A 352 -14.79 4.83 -30.01
N GLY A 353 -15.96 5.05 -30.61
CA GLY A 353 -16.24 6.21 -31.45
C GLY A 353 -16.11 7.54 -30.67
N GLN A 354 -16.53 7.56 -29.40
CA GLN A 354 -16.35 8.70 -28.51
C GLN A 354 -14.88 8.96 -28.17
N ALA A 355 -14.09 7.90 -27.92
CA ALA A 355 -12.66 8.02 -27.70
C ALA A 355 -11.94 8.61 -28.93
N TYR A 356 -12.26 8.13 -30.14
CA TYR A 356 -11.73 8.71 -31.38
C TYR A 356 -12.17 10.17 -31.59
N PHE A 357 -13.43 10.50 -31.30
CA PHE A 357 -13.92 11.88 -31.42
C PHE A 357 -13.17 12.84 -30.49
N ASN A 358 -12.99 12.46 -29.23
CA ASN A 358 -12.26 13.25 -28.23
C ASN A 358 -10.76 13.42 -28.58
N ALA A 359 -10.24 12.54 -29.43
CA ALA A 359 -8.88 12.58 -29.96
C ALA A 359 -8.75 13.36 -31.29
N ASP A 360 -9.81 14.02 -31.74
CA ASP A 360 -9.93 14.66 -33.06
C ASP A 360 -9.71 13.69 -34.25
N MET A 361 -9.78 12.38 -34.01
CA MET A 361 -9.68 11.31 -35.01
C MET A 361 -11.05 11.03 -35.65
N TYR A 362 -11.60 12.05 -36.31
CA TYR A 362 -12.97 12.00 -36.81
C TYR A 362 -13.18 10.95 -37.90
N THR A 363 -12.16 10.63 -38.70
CA THR A 363 -12.25 9.64 -39.79
C THR A 363 -12.47 8.23 -39.21
N GLU A 364 -11.78 7.92 -38.12
CA GLU A 364 -11.84 6.66 -37.39
C GLU A 364 -13.09 6.58 -36.50
N ALA A 365 -13.55 7.71 -35.96
CA ALA A 365 -14.79 7.78 -35.17
C ALA A 365 -16.03 7.41 -35.99
N ILE A 366 -16.14 7.92 -37.22
CA ILE A 366 -17.34 7.77 -38.08
C ILE A 366 -17.80 6.31 -38.23
N PRO A 367 -16.98 5.33 -38.68
CA PRO A 367 -17.45 3.96 -38.87
C PRO A 367 -17.91 3.29 -37.57
N GLU A 368 -17.26 3.58 -36.44
CA GLU A 368 -17.66 3.02 -35.15
C GLU A 368 -19.00 3.60 -34.67
N LEU A 369 -19.19 4.90 -34.86
CA LEU A 369 -20.44 5.57 -34.53
C LEU A 369 -21.58 5.15 -35.47
N GLN A 370 -21.31 4.91 -36.77
CA GLN A 370 -22.28 4.36 -37.71
C GLN A 370 -22.77 2.97 -37.27
N GLN A 371 -21.87 2.13 -36.76
CA GLN A 371 -22.23 0.83 -36.20
C GLN A 371 -23.03 0.98 -34.90
N ALA A 372 -22.65 1.91 -34.03
CA ALA A 372 -23.35 2.18 -32.77
C ALA A 372 -24.80 2.66 -32.97
N ARG A 373 -25.05 3.42 -34.04
CA ARG A 373 -26.37 3.96 -34.40
C ARG A 373 -27.47 2.88 -34.55
N SER A 374 -27.12 1.62 -34.76
CA SER A 374 -28.10 0.53 -34.86
C SER A 374 -28.71 0.10 -33.52
N ASN A 375 -28.17 0.55 -32.37
CA ASN A 375 -28.72 0.25 -31.05
C ASN A 375 -29.70 1.35 -30.60
N PRO A 376 -30.99 1.04 -30.39
CA PRO A 376 -32.02 2.05 -30.05
C PRO A 376 -31.70 2.91 -28.82
N HIS A 377 -31.03 2.35 -27.79
CA HIS A 377 -30.78 3.06 -26.53
C HIS A 377 -29.68 4.13 -26.62
N ILE A 378 -28.77 4.00 -27.59
CA ILE A 378 -27.63 4.92 -27.78
C ILE A 378 -27.68 5.64 -29.13
N ARG A 379 -28.68 5.31 -29.97
CA ARG A 379 -28.82 5.79 -31.35
C ARG A 379 -28.71 7.30 -31.47
N THR A 380 -29.51 8.05 -30.71
CA THR A 380 -29.55 9.52 -30.76
C THR A 380 -28.24 10.16 -30.30
N LYS A 381 -27.60 9.58 -29.28
CA LYS A 381 -26.26 9.99 -28.82
C LYS A 381 -25.19 9.73 -29.88
N ALA A 382 -25.23 8.56 -30.52
CA ALA A 382 -24.34 8.24 -31.63
C ALA A 382 -24.55 9.25 -32.78
N MET A 383 -25.80 9.51 -33.19
CA MET A 383 -26.11 10.46 -34.26
C MET A 383 -25.66 11.88 -33.96
N LEU A 384 -25.84 12.36 -32.72
CA LEU A 384 -25.30 13.65 -32.28
C LEU A 384 -23.78 13.72 -32.50
N LEU A 385 -23.06 12.67 -32.08
CA LEU A 385 -21.61 12.62 -32.21
C LEU A 385 -21.14 12.46 -33.68
N LEU A 386 -21.87 11.69 -34.51
CA LEU A 386 -21.66 11.64 -35.97
C LEU A 386 -21.83 13.03 -36.60
N GLY A 387 -22.88 13.76 -36.22
CA GLY A 387 -23.14 15.11 -36.70
C GLY A 387 -21.95 16.03 -36.43
N ARG A 388 -21.40 15.98 -35.21
CA ARG A 388 -20.17 16.70 -34.84
C ARG A 388 -18.95 16.24 -35.64
N CYS A 389 -18.75 14.93 -35.85
CA CYS A 389 -17.66 14.44 -36.70
C CYS A 389 -17.73 15.02 -38.11
N PHE A 390 -18.91 15.02 -38.73
CA PHE A 390 -19.09 15.55 -40.08
C PHE A 390 -18.87 17.06 -40.13
N GLU A 391 -19.40 17.80 -39.17
CA GLU A 391 -19.21 19.25 -39.02
C GLU A 391 -17.73 19.60 -38.90
N ARG A 392 -16.97 18.93 -38.02
CA ARG A 392 -15.53 19.12 -37.86
C ARG A 392 -14.71 18.79 -39.11
N LYS A 393 -15.23 17.93 -39.98
CA LYS A 393 -14.66 17.62 -41.30
C LYS A 393 -15.16 18.53 -42.42
N ASN A 394 -15.89 19.60 -42.10
CA ASN A 394 -16.56 20.52 -43.05
C ASN A 394 -17.57 19.83 -43.98
N MET A 395 -18.06 18.63 -43.63
CA MET A 395 -19.12 17.90 -44.35
C MET A 395 -20.49 18.33 -43.81
N ASN A 396 -20.78 19.63 -43.91
CA ASN A 396 -21.92 20.27 -43.24
C ASN A 396 -23.28 19.75 -43.73
N ASP A 397 -23.38 19.30 -44.98
CA ASP A 397 -24.56 18.66 -45.54
C ASP A 397 -24.88 17.32 -44.85
N LEU A 398 -23.88 16.47 -44.65
CA LEU A 398 -24.01 15.21 -43.92
C LEU A 398 -24.32 15.45 -42.43
N ALA A 399 -23.67 16.44 -41.83
CA ALA A 399 -23.94 16.84 -40.44
C ALA A 399 -25.40 17.27 -40.26
N SER A 400 -25.89 18.17 -41.12
CA SER A 400 -27.26 18.67 -41.10
C SER A 400 -28.27 17.53 -41.26
N ASN A 401 -28.02 16.61 -42.19
CA ASN A 401 -28.90 15.47 -42.44
C ASN A 401 -29.03 14.54 -41.22
N VAL A 402 -27.91 14.15 -40.61
CA VAL A 402 -27.92 13.24 -39.45
C VAL A 402 -28.55 13.91 -38.21
N LEU A 403 -28.25 15.20 -37.97
CA LEU A 403 -28.82 15.93 -36.83
C LEU A 403 -30.33 16.17 -37.00
N ASN A 404 -30.79 16.48 -38.21
CA ASN A 404 -32.22 16.62 -38.53
C ASN A 404 -32.96 15.28 -38.40
N GLU A 405 -32.32 14.17 -38.77
CA GLU A 405 -32.90 12.85 -38.51
C GLU A 405 -33.00 12.57 -37.00
N ALA A 406 -31.95 12.86 -36.24
CA ALA A 406 -31.93 12.67 -34.80
C ALA A 406 -32.97 13.52 -34.05
N SER A 407 -33.20 14.77 -34.50
CA SER A 407 -34.17 15.68 -33.89
C SER A 407 -35.62 15.21 -34.09
N LYS A 408 -35.91 14.56 -35.23
CA LYS A 408 -37.23 13.98 -35.54
C LYS A 408 -37.53 12.72 -34.73
N GLU A 409 -36.51 11.93 -34.39
CA GLU A 409 -36.68 10.73 -33.55
C GLU A 409 -37.00 11.07 -32.09
N LEU A 410 -36.56 12.24 -31.60
CA LEU A 410 -36.85 12.70 -30.25
C LEU A 410 -38.16 13.47 -30.20
N VAL A 411 -39.21 12.87 -29.63
CA VAL A 411 -40.52 13.54 -29.45
C VAL A 411 -40.49 14.50 -28.26
N VAL A 412 -39.85 14.10 -27.16
CA VAL A 412 -39.74 14.90 -25.94
C VAL A 412 -38.62 15.92 -26.07
N MET A 413 -38.89 17.17 -25.70
CA MET A 413 -37.89 18.24 -25.65
C MET A 413 -37.04 18.14 -24.38
N ASP A 414 -36.16 17.14 -24.33
CA ASP A 414 -35.19 16.95 -23.26
C ASP A 414 -33.84 17.63 -23.55
N ASN A 415 -32.87 17.50 -22.65
CA ASN A 415 -31.53 18.08 -22.85
C ASN A 415 -30.83 17.53 -24.11
N THR A 416 -31.10 16.28 -24.49
CA THR A 416 -30.51 15.67 -25.69
C THR A 416 -31.06 16.32 -26.96
N LYS A 417 -32.39 16.52 -27.04
CA LYS A 417 -33.03 17.17 -28.18
C LYS A 417 -32.59 18.63 -28.30
N LYS A 418 -32.51 19.36 -27.19
CA LYS A 418 -31.99 20.74 -27.17
C LYS A 418 -30.56 20.81 -27.71
N GLU A 419 -29.68 19.89 -27.30
CA GLU A 419 -28.31 19.80 -27.81
C GLU A 419 -28.27 19.53 -29.32
N ILE A 420 -29.04 18.57 -29.81
CA ILE A 420 -29.11 18.24 -31.24
C ILE A 420 -29.61 19.43 -32.07
N LEU A 421 -30.67 20.11 -31.61
CA LEU A 421 -31.22 21.29 -32.29
C LEU A 421 -30.20 22.44 -32.30
N TYR A 422 -29.44 22.60 -31.22
CA TYR A 422 -28.42 23.64 -31.13
C TYR A 422 -27.28 23.37 -32.12
N GLU A 423 -26.76 22.14 -32.17
CA GLU A 423 -25.75 21.74 -33.17
C GLU A 423 -26.28 21.86 -34.60
N LEU A 424 -27.54 21.47 -34.84
CA LEU A 424 -28.18 21.62 -36.15
C LEU A 424 -28.27 23.08 -36.57
N ALA A 425 -28.60 23.98 -35.64
CA ALA A 425 -28.61 25.42 -35.89
C ALA A 425 -27.21 25.89 -36.31
N LEU A 426 -26.17 25.58 -35.54
CA LEU A 426 -24.78 25.98 -35.86
C LEU A 426 -24.33 25.46 -37.23
N VAL A 427 -24.68 24.22 -37.58
CA VAL A 427 -24.40 23.67 -38.91
C VAL A 427 -25.16 24.44 -40.01
N ASN A 428 -26.44 24.75 -39.80
CA ASN A 428 -27.22 25.53 -40.76
C ASN A 428 -26.70 26.97 -40.93
N GLU A 429 -26.21 27.59 -39.85
CA GLU A 429 -25.51 28.88 -39.90
C GLU A 429 -24.28 28.80 -40.80
N LYS A 430 -23.43 27.77 -40.63
CA LYS A 430 -22.26 27.53 -41.51
C LYS A 430 -22.63 27.29 -42.97
N MET A 431 -23.82 26.76 -43.23
CA MET A 431 -24.34 26.53 -44.58
C MET A 431 -25.05 27.75 -45.18
N GLY A 432 -25.15 28.87 -44.44
CA GLY A 432 -25.89 30.06 -44.87
C GLY A 432 -27.42 29.89 -44.90
N ARG A 433 -27.96 28.85 -44.25
CA ARG A 433 -29.39 28.53 -44.20
C ARG A 433 -30.06 29.25 -43.03
N GLN A 434 -30.22 30.56 -43.15
CA GLN A 434 -30.65 31.43 -42.06
C GLN A 434 -32.02 31.06 -41.47
N GLU A 435 -32.98 30.68 -42.31
CA GLU A 435 -34.32 30.28 -41.86
C GLU A 435 -34.25 29.02 -40.97
N ALA A 436 -33.60 27.97 -41.46
CA ALA A 436 -33.42 26.72 -40.72
C ALA A 436 -32.57 26.87 -39.45
N TYR A 437 -31.62 27.81 -39.44
CA TYR A 437 -30.87 28.20 -38.25
C TYR A 437 -31.80 28.79 -37.17
N LEU A 438 -32.61 29.80 -37.54
CA LEU A 438 -33.51 30.44 -36.59
C LEU A 438 -34.63 29.53 -36.12
N ASP A 439 -35.16 28.67 -36.99
CA ASP A 439 -36.23 27.74 -36.62
C ASP A 439 -35.78 26.75 -35.54
N ALA A 440 -34.60 26.15 -35.71
CA ALA A 440 -34.02 25.25 -34.71
C ALA A 440 -33.77 25.95 -33.36
N LEU A 441 -33.31 27.20 -33.37
CA LEU A 441 -33.11 27.99 -32.14
C LEU A 441 -34.44 28.38 -31.48
N LYS A 442 -35.46 28.73 -32.26
CA LYS A 442 -36.81 29.07 -31.74
C LYS A 442 -37.46 27.87 -31.06
N GLU A 443 -37.28 26.66 -31.59
CA GLU A 443 -37.74 25.43 -30.92
C GLU A 443 -37.14 25.28 -29.53
N ILE A 444 -35.85 25.54 -29.37
CA ILE A 444 -35.17 25.51 -28.07
C ILE A 444 -35.70 26.66 -27.18
N TYR A 445 -35.73 27.88 -27.71
CA TYR A 445 -36.15 29.09 -27.00
C TYR A 445 -37.54 28.93 -26.37
N ASN A 446 -38.50 28.37 -27.11
CA ASN A 446 -39.87 28.16 -26.64
C ASN A 446 -39.96 27.14 -25.50
N ALA A 447 -39.02 26.19 -25.43
CA ALA A 447 -39.00 25.16 -24.40
C ALA A 447 -38.12 25.53 -23.19
N ASP A 448 -37.02 26.23 -23.43
CA ASP A 448 -36.02 26.62 -22.42
C ASP A 448 -35.31 27.91 -22.84
N TYR A 449 -35.86 29.04 -22.37
CA TYR A 449 -35.32 30.38 -22.61
C TYR A 449 -33.85 30.52 -22.15
N GLY A 450 -33.45 29.82 -21.09
CA GLY A 450 -32.12 29.94 -20.49
C GLY A 450 -31.05 29.04 -21.10
N TYR A 451 -31.37 28.30 -22.16
CA TYR A 451 -30.42 27.37 -22.76
C TYR A 451 -29.31 28.10 -23.53
N ARG A 452 -28.10 28.15 -22.95
CA ARG A 452 -26.90 28.75 -23.55
C ARG A 452 -27.12 30.21 -23.97
N ASP A 453 -26.80 30.53 -25.23
CA ASP A 453 -26.93 31.85 -25.85
C ASP A 453 -28.14 31.94 -26.80
N VAL A 454 -29.07 30.99 -26.74
CA VAL A 454 -30.22 30.87 -27.65
C VAL A 454 -31.09 32.13 -27.61
N ALA A 455 -31.46 32.62 -26.43
CA ALA A 455 -32.28 33.83 -26.29
C ALA A 455 -31.67 35.03 -27.00
N LYS A 456 -30.38 35.28 -26.76
CA LYS A 456 -29.64 36.37 -27.40
C LYS A 456 -29.66 36.23 -28.93
N ARG A 457 -29.40 35.04 -29.46
CA ARG A 457 -29.38 34.78 -30.91
C ARG A 457 -30.74 34.96 -31.57
N VAL A 458 -31.82 34.49 -30.92
CA VAL A 458 -33.18 34.60 -31.44
C VAL A 458 -33.65 36.06 -31.39
N GLU A 459 -33.50 36.76 -30.27
CA GLU A 459 -33.95 38.15 -30.12
C GLU A 459 -33.20 39.11 -31.03
N SER A 460 -31.89 38.88 -31.23
CA SER A 460 -31.08 39.68 -32.17
C SER A 460 -31.56 39.56 -33.62
N SER A 461 -32.37 38.55 -33.97
CA SER A 461 -32.95 38.42 -35.31
C SER A 461 -34.21 39.29 -35.53
N TYR A 462 -34.75 39.87 -34.45
CA TYR A 462 -35.90 40.79 -34.49
C TYR A 462 -35.50 42.27 -34.33
N SER A 463 -34.22 42.53 -34.04
CA SER A 463 -33.63 43.87 -33.95
C SER A 463 -32.95 44.21 -35.28
#